data_AF-A0A4D6NQE8-F1
#
_entry.id   AF-A0A4D6NQE8-F1
#
_cell.length_a   1.000
_cell.length_b   1.000
_cell.length_c   1.000
_cell.angle_alpha   90.00
_cell.angle_beta   90.00
_cell.angle_gamma   90.00
#
_symmetry.space_group_name_H-M   'P 1'
#
loop_
_entity.id
_entity.type
_entity.pdbx_description
1 polymer ?
#
loop_
_entity_poly.entity_id
_entity_poly.type
_entity_poly.pdbx_seq_one_letter_code
_entity_poly.pdbx_strand_id
1 'polypeptide(L)'
;MAMAMAMAITEEEEVSLKVVVNKETNKVLFAEAKKDFVDVLFSFLTVPLATIVRLVENESTMGPVTIGSLNSFYHSVAALDFNGLWGQIFKPALLRPQNKAQEFCNSLKINIDNTHPPITFCPELVILRRLEDGFVNDAETFVITDDLMVIPNTVDYSVLAQMQALGIKGPTSLKEITMNFTKKKVLDLLKCSLVSESCLTDLLLEKKPRIYRPPFFMGSAEKNSSITFKLKLVIRKSDGKVLYAHGDKYFANMLFSLLAHPLGEVAGMLGGDTCLGCIDGLYNSIADLNENLYFKSKEAKSMLVDAPTFTPRSNQGVEEELSMFAVTDDLVIAPSYPTSDIYLISRFNVSFLDVKEKMVTIGLAECFNILKAALTSTSVLTIGLAHLLSEAATSVDVSSLLDASSDVESSSDDSLCSSYATSL
;
A
#
# COMPACT_ATOMS: atom_id res chain seq x y z
N MET A 1 28.22 -2.78 -46.91
CA MET A 1 28.69 -3.30 -45.61
C MET A 1 27.51 -3.14 -44.65
N ALA A 2 26.67 -4.17 -44.52
CA ALA A 2 25.53 -4.17 -43.62
C ALA A 2 26.04 -4.48 -42.20
N MET A 3 25.97 -3.52 -41.28
CA MET A 3 26.19 -3.79 -39.86
C MET A 3 24.90 -4.38 -39.29
N ALA A 4 24.92 -5.68 -39.01
CA ALA A 4 23.94 -6.31 -38.15
C ALA A 4 24.14 -5.76 -36.73
N MET A 5 23.18 -4.97 -36.24
CA MET A 5 23.04 -4.74 -34.81
C MET A 5 22.60 -6.06 -34.18
N ALA A 6 23.53 -6.74 -33.49
CA ALA A 6 23.17 -7.79 -32.56
C ALA A 6 22.34 -7.13 -31.45
N MET A 7 21.02 -7.36 -31.47
CA MET A 7 20.20 -7.19 -30.28
C MET A 7 20.78 -8.14 -29.23
N ALA A 8 21.46 -7.59 -28.24
CA ALA A 8 21.74 -8.33 -27.02
C ALA A 8 20.38 -8.74 -26.45
N ILE A 9 20.06 -10.03 -26.54
CA ILE A 9 18.96 -10.61 -25.77
C ILE A 9 19.44 -10.51 -24.32
N THR A 10 19.02 -9.46 -23.61
CA THR A 10 19.14 -9.42 -22.16
C THR A 10 18.28 -10.56 -21.65
N GLU A 11 18.90 -11.62 -21.13
CA GLU A 11 18.17 -12.67 -20.43
C GLU A 11 17.37 -12.00 -19.31
N GLU A 12 16.05 -12.20 -19.32
CA GLU A 12 15.17 -11.68 -18.27
C GLU A 12 15.50 -12.43 -16.98
N GLU A 13 15.84 -11.71 -15.91
CA GLU A 13 16.17 -12.34 -14.63
C GLU A 13 14.95 -13.08 -14.07
N GLU A 14 15.15 -14.35 -13.72
CA GLU A 14 14.10 -15.23 -13.23
C GLU A 14 14.47 -15.91 -11.91
N VAL A 15 13.50 -16.03 -11.01
CA VAL A 15 13.60 -16.80 -9.77
C VAL A 15 12.61 -17.96 -9.81
N SER A 16 13.08 -19.16 -9.48
CA SER A 16 12.21 -20.35 -9.45
C SER A 16 11.64 -20.58 -8.05
N LEU A 17 10.37 -20.98 -8.01
CA LEU A 17 9.65 -21.33 -6.79
C LEU A 17 9.01 -22.72 -6.97
N LYS A 18 9.21 -23.60 -6.01
CA LYS A 18 8.61 -24.94 -6.00
C LYS A 18 7.33 -24.90 -5.18
N VAL A 19 6.20 -25.21 -5.80
CA VAL A 19 4.87 -25.08 -5.21
C VAL A 19 4.21 -26.45 -5.10
N VAL A 20 3.61 -26.74 -3.95
CA VAL A 20 2.85 -27.96 -3.70
C VAL A 20 1.36 -27.64 -3.71
N VAL A 21 0.62 -28.30 -4.60
CA VAL A 21 -0.80 -28.08 -4.86
C VAL A 21 -1.59 -29.32 -4.48
N ASN A 22 -2.73 -29.13 -3.82
CA ASN A 22 -3.71 -30.17 -3.62
C ASN A 22 -4.50 -30.41 -4.92
N LYS A 23 -4.44 -31.62 -5.46
CA LYS A 23 -5.12 -31.99 -6.73
C LYS A 23 -6.64 -31.98 -6.62
N GLU A 24 -7.19 -32.29 -5.44
CA GLU A 24 -8.64 -32.39 -5.23
C GLU A 24 -9.27 -31.01 -5.18
N THR A 25 -8.65 -30.08 -4.46
CA THR A 25 -9.18 -28.71 -4.29
C THR A 25 -8.62 -27.72 -5.31
N ASN A 26 -7.57 -28.10 -6.04
CA ASN A 26 -6.79 -27.22 -6.91
C ASN A 26 -6.34 -25.94 -6.19
N LYS A 27 -5.86 -26.08 -4.95
CA LYS A 27 -5.31 -25.00 -4.13
C LYS A 27 -3.86 -25.23 -3.79
N VAL A 28 -3.08 -24.15 -3.74
CA VAL A 28 -1.73 -24.18 -3.19
C VAL A 28 -1.81 -24.49 -1.70
N LEU A 29 -0.93 -25.37 -1.23
CA LEU A 29 -0.78 -25.67 0.18
C LEU A 29 0.38 -24.86 0.77
N PHE A 30 1.52 -24.94 0.10
CA PHE A 30 2.71 -24.18 0.41
C PHE A 30 3.68 -24.19 -0.77
N ALA A 31 4.69 -23.34 -0.70
CA ALA A 31 5.83 -23.30 -1.58
C ALA A 31 7.12 -23.41 -0.78
N GLU A 32 8.12 -24.05 -1.37
CA GLU A 32 9.48 -24.11 -0.84
C GLU A 32 10.33 -23.07 -1.56
N ALA A 33 10.88 -22.14 -0.79
CA ALA A 33 11.61 -20.98 -1.28
C ALA A 33 13.01 -20.90 -0.67
N LYS A 34 13.95 -20.42 -1.48
CA LYS A 34 15.31 -20.05 -1.07
C LYS A 34 15.44 -18.54 -0.97
N LYS A 35 16.59 -18.09 -0.45
CA LYS A 35 16.97 -16.67 -0.32
C LYS A 35 16.48 -15.79 -1.49
N ASP A 36 16.84 -16.12 -2.73
CA ASP A 36 16.50 -15.28 -3.90
C ASP A 36 15.01 -14.91 -3.98
N PHE A 37 14.11 -15.84 -3.70
CA PHE A 37 12.66 -15.57 -3.74
C PHE A 37 12.18 -14.89 -2.47
N VAL A 38 12.70 -15.30 -1.32
CA VAL A 38 12.32 -14.75 -0.01
C VAL A 38 12.71 -13.28 0.10
N ASP A 39 13.90 -12.91 -0.36
CA ASP A 39 14.35 -11.52 -0.39
C ASP A 39 13.47 -10.66 -1.30
N VAL A 40 13.07 -11.19 -2.46
CA VAL A 40 12.13 -10.51 -3.36
C VAL A 40 10.77 -10.31 -2.68
N LEU A 41 10.26 -11.33 -1.99
CA LEU A 41 9.01 -11.24 -1.25
C LEU A 41 9.10 -10.23 -0.09
N PHE A 42 10.18 -10.26 0.70
CA PHE A 42 10.42 -9.33 1.80
C PHE A 42 10.52 -7.89 1.29
N SER A 43 11.11 -7.69 0.11
CA SER A 43 11.24 -6.36 -0.49
C SER A 43 9.90 -5.64 -0.67
N PHE A 44 8.77 -6.34 -0.76
CA PHE A 44 7.43 -5.75 -0.84
C PHE A 44 7.16 -4.78 0.32
N LEU A 45 7.63 -5.11 1.52
CA LEU A 45 7.46 -4.29 2.72
C LEU A 45 8.32 -3.01 2.69
N THR A 46 9.33 -2.94 1.83
CA THR A 46 10.19 -1.75 1.69
C THR A 46 9.65 -0.73 0.69
N VAL A 47 8.65 -1.12 -0.12
CA VAL A 47 8.16 -0.29 -1.21
C VAL A 47 7.19 0.76 -0.68
N PRO A 48 7.41 2.06 -0.96
CA PRO A 48 6.46 3.11 -0.58
C PRO A 48 5.10 2.95 -1.27
N LEU A 49 4.02 3.39 -0.61
CA LEU A 49 2.65 3.28 -1.14
C LEU A 49 2.49 3.95 -2.53
N ALA A 50 3.07 5.13 -2.77
CA ALA A 50 3.03 5.77 -4.10
C ALA A 50 3.73 4.92 -5.17
N THR A 51 4.84 4.29 -4.83
CA THR A 51 5.54 3.38 -5.74
C THR A 51 4.70 2.16 -6.04
N ILE A 52 4.03 1.57 -5.03
CA ILE A 52 3.12 0.43 -5.22
C ILE A 52 2.01 0.79 -6.20
N VAL A 53 1.28 1.89 -5.97
CA VAL A 53 0.20 2.35 -6.87
C VAL A 53 0.73 2.51 -8.29
N ARG A 54 1.84 3.23 -8.45
CA ARG A 54 2.47 3.46 -9.77
C ARG A 54 2.84 2.17 -10.48
N LEU A 55 3.47 1.21 -9.80
CA LEU A 55 3.91 -0.05 -10.41
C LEU A 55 2.73 -0.97 -10.76
N VAL A 56 1.77 -1.08 -9.84
CA VAL A 56 0.61 -1.97 -9.96
C VAL A 56 -0.36 -1.51 -11.05
N GLU A 57 -0.51 -0.20 -11.26
CA GLU A 57 -1.34 0.36 -12.34
C GLU A 57 -0.66 0.26 -13.71
N ASN A 58 0.65 0.52 -13.79
CA ASN A 58 1.32 0.72 -15.09
C ASN A 58 2.10 -0.50 -15.60
N GLU A 59 2.56 -1.40 -14.72
CA GLU A 59 3.51 -2.47 -15.09
C GLU A 59 2.96 -3.90 -14.88
N SER A 60 1.92 -4.09 -14.06
CA SER A 60 1.26 -5.38 -13.84
C SER A 60 0.49 -5.86 -15.08
N THR A 61 0.40 -7.19 -15.29
CA THR A 61 -0.42 -7.79 -16.35
C THR A 61 -1.82 -8.17 -15.90
N MET A 62 -2.04 -8.26 -14.59
CA MET A 62 -3.38 -8.46 -14.03
C MET A 62 -4.24 -7.21 -14.28
N GLY A 63 -5.55 -7.41 -14.46
CA GLY A 63 -6.51 -6.31 -14.71
C GLY A 63 -6.48 -5.21 -13.64
N PRO A 64 -7.19 -4.09 -13.85
CA PRO A 64 -7.17 -2.97 -12.90
C PRO A 64 -7.61 -3.46 -11.51
N VAL A 65 -6.79 -3.18 -10.50
CA VAL A 65 -7.08 -3.45 -9.08
C VAL A 65 -6.86 -2.14 -8.35
N THR A 66 -7.90 -1.70 -7.65
CA THR A 66 -7.89 -0.51 -6.80
C THR A 66 -7.50 -0.90 -5.39
N ILE A 67 -6.52 -0.22 -4.80
CA ILE A 67 -6.11 -0.40 -3.41
C ILE A 67 -6.79 0.71 -2.60
N GLY A 68 -8.03 0.44 -2.16
CA GLY A 68 -8.88 1.43 -1.52
C GLY A 68 -8.92 2.76 -2.28
N SER A 69 -8.57 3.85 -1.60
CA SER A 69 -8.44 5.22 -2.13
C SER A 69 -7.00 5.63 -2.47
N LEU A 70 -6.02 4.73 -2.39
CA LEU A 70 -4.64 5.11 -2.72
C LEU A 70 -4.48 5.52 -4.19
N ASN A 71 -5.24 4.91 -5.11
CA ASN A 71 -5.23 5.27 -6.52
C ASN A 71 -5.76 6.70 -6.73
N SER A 72 -6.97 7.01 -6.23
CA SER A 72 -7.56 8.36 -6.32
C SER A 72 -6.66 9.40 -5.65
N PHE A 73 -6.06 9.05 -4.51
CA PHE A 73 -5.14 9.93 -3.81
C PHE A 73 -3.85 10.20 -4.60
N TYR A 74 -3.21 9.16 -5.14
CA TYR A 74 -2.02 9.31 -5.98
C TYR A 74 -2.31 10.17 -7.22
N HIS A 75 -3.42 9.92 -7.92
CA HIS A 75 -3.84 10.69 -9.09
C HIS A 75 -4.16 12.14 -8.73
N SER A 76 -4.77 12.37 -7.57
CA SER A 76 -4.98 13.73 -7.05
C SER A 76 -3.66 14.46 -6.85
N VAL A 77 -2.66 13.84 -6.21
CA VAL A 77 -1.33 14.45 -6.04
C VAL A 77 -0.64 14.68 -7.39
N ALA A 78 -0.81 13.77 -8.34
CA ALA A 78 -0.29 13.93 -9.70
C ALA A 78 -0.96 15.09 -10.45
N ALA A 79 -2.24 15.36 -10.20
CA ALA A 79 -3.00 16.45 -10.80
C ALA A 79 -2.79 17.80 -10.10
N LEU A 80 -2.39 17.82 -8.82
CA LEU A 80 -2.14 19.05 -8.07
C LEU A 80 -1.05 19.90 -8.76
N ASP A 81 -1.43 21.11 -9.15
CA ASP A 81 -0.53 22.07 -9.78
C ASP A 81 -0.27 23.23 -8.82
N PHE A 82 0.92 23.21 -8.22
CA PHE A 82 1.44 24.35 -7.45
C PHE A 82 2.77 24.77 -8.04
N ASN A 83 2.90 26.07 -8.27
CA ASN A 83 4.14 26.68 -8.71
C ASN A 83 5.22 26.62 -7.60
N GLY A 84 6.45 27.01 -7.93
CA GLY A 84 7.54 27.14 -6.96
C GLY A 84 8.14 25.79 -6.53
N LEU A 85 8.50 25.67 -5.24
CA LEU A 85 9.19 24.51 -4.67
C LEU A 85 8.34 23.24 -4.68
N TRP A 86 7.02 23.37 -4.57
CA TRP A 86 6.12 22.21 -4.60
C TRP A 86 6.24 21.44 -5.91
N GLY A 87 6.01 22.10 -7.05
CA GLY A 87 6.06 21.46 -8.36
C GLY A 87 7.45 20.94 -8.72
N GLN A 88 8.51 21.65 -8.33
CA GLN A 88 9.89 21.30 -8.71
C GLN A 88 10.50 20.18 -7.86
N ILE A 89 10.16 20.13 -6.57
CA ILE A 89 10.84 19.26 -5.60
C ILE A 89 9.88 18.32 -4.91
N PHE A 90 8.85 18.84 -4.23
CA PHE A 90 8.02 18.02 -3.35
C PHE A 90 7.13 17.05 -4.12
N LYS A 91 6.46 17.49 -5.18
CA LYS A 91 5.57 16.64 -5.98
C LYS A 91 6.31 15.46 -6.63
N PRO A 92 7.46 15.66 -7.33
CA PRO A 92 8.25 14.53 -7.83
C PRO A 92 8.69 13.56 -6.73
N ALA A 93 9.08 14.08 -5.55
CA ALA A 93 9.48 13.24 -4.42
C ALA A 93 8.32 12.47 -3.77
N LEU A 94 7.08 12.98 -3.85
CA LEU A 94 5.87 12.29 -3.37
C LEU A 94 5.37 11.22 -4.35
N LEU A 95 5.48 11.47 -5.66
CA LEU A 95 5.06 10.52 -6.70
C LEU A 95 6.11 9.42 -6.94
N ARG A 96 7.38 9.69 -6.62
CA ARG A 96 8.50 8.75 -6.73
C ARG A 96 9.38 8.83 -5.47
N PRO A 97 8.84 8.44 -4.31
CA PRO A 97 9.58 8.45 -3.06
C PRO A 97 10.77 7.47 -3.11
N GLN A 98 11.86 7.83 -2.43
CA GLN A 98 13.02 6.98 -2.33
C GLN A 98 12.74 5.78 -1.42
N ASN A 99 13.10 4.58 -1.86
CA ASN A 99 13.13 3.41 -1.00
C ASN A 99 14.33 3.50 -0.03
N LYS A 100 14.07 3.54 1.28
CA LYS A 100 15.13 3.60 2.30
C LYS A 100 16.00 2.34 2.33
N ALA A 101 15.45 1.19 1.92
CA ALA A 101 16.12 -0.09 1.83
C ALA A 101 16.75 -0.35 0.45
N GLN A 102 16.95 0.70 -0.36
CA GLN A 102 17.42 0.56 -1.74
C GLN A 102 18.75 -0.23 -1.85
N GLU A 103 19.64 -0.11 -0.88
CA GLU A 103 20.91 -0.86 -0.89
C GLU A 103 20.69 -2.38 -0.81
N PHE A 104 19.74 -2.84 0.01
CA PHE A 104 19.32 -4.24 0.07
C PHE A 104 18.55 -4.66 -1.19
N CYS A 105 17.77 -3.75 -1.78
CA CYS A 105 16.96 -4.04 -2.96
C CYS A 105 17.79 -4.14 -4.25
N ASN A 106 18.93 -3.44 -4.32
CA ASN A 106 19.79 -3.43 -5.51
C ASN A 106 20.53 -4.75 -5.76
N SER A 107 20.67 -5.60 -4.75
CA SER A 107 21.26 -6.94 -4.86
C SER A 107 20.22 -8.03 -5.09
N LEU A 108 18.93 -7.69 -5.10
CA LEU A 108 17.88 -8.65 -5.41
C LEU A 108 18.01 -9.12 -6.85
N LYS A 109 17.85 -10.43 -7.02
CA LYS A 109 17.79 -11.06 -8.34
C LYS A 109 16.62 -10.57 -9.18
N ILE A 110 15.55 -10.07 -8.54
CA ILE A 110 14.47 -9.35 -9.22
C ILE A 110 14.12 -8.13 -8.38
N ASN A 111 14.53 -6.96 -8.83
CA ASN A 111 14.07 -5.71 -8.24
C ASN A 111 12.84 -5.17 -9.01
N ILE A 112 11.75 -4.97 -8.27
CA ILE A 112 10.48 -4.47 -8.82
C ILE A 112 10.49 -2.96 -9.07
N ASP A 113 11.33 -2.20 -8.36
CA ASP A 113 11.49 -0.76 -8.53
C ASP A 113 12.93 -0.38 -8.88
N ASN A 114 13.22 -0.36 -10.18
CA ASN A 114 14.52 0.08 -10.72
C ASN A 114 14.56 1.58 -10.98
N THR A 115 13.55 2.33 -10.52
CA THR A 115 13.46 3.76 -10.80
C THR A 115 14.46 4.49 -9.92
N HIS A 116 15.50 5.07 -10.53
CA HIS A 116 16.36 6.00 -9.80
C HIS A 116 15.54 7.26 -9.47
N PRO A 117 15.64 7.78 -8.22
CA PRO A 117 15.02 9.05 -7.90
C PRO A 117 15.56 10.12 -8.87
N PRO A 118 14.78 11.17 -9.18
CA PRO A 118 15.31 12.31 -9.91
C PRO A 118 16.61 12.78 -9.26
N ILE A 119 17.66 12.99 -10.07
CA ILE A 119 19.07 13.21 -9.66
C ILE A 119 19.28 14.47 -8.77
N THR A 120 18.21 15.14 -8.32
CA THR A 120 18.26 16.38 -7.56
C THR A 120 18.38 16.22 -6.04
N PHE A 121 18.24 15.01 -5.48
CA PHE A 121 18.50 14.76 -4.05
C PHE A 121 19.84 14.05 -3.85
N CYS A 122 20.84 14.85 -3.46
CA CYS A 122 22.17 14.48 -2.94
C CYS A 122 23.25 14.04 -3.97
N PRO A 123 24.13 14.96 -4.40
CA PRO A 123 25.37 14.64 -5.14
C PRO A 123 26.50 14.06 -4.27
N GLU A 124 26.34 14.01 -2.94
CA GLU A 124 27.40 13.62 -2.02
C GLU A 124 26.95 12.45 -1.15
N LEU A 125 27.09 11.22 -1.63
CA LEU A 125 27.41 10.03 -0.82
C LEU A 125 27.84 8.91 -1.80
N VAL A 126 29.00 9.09 -2.44
CA VAL A 126 29.84 7.95 -2.84
C VAL A 126 30.56 7.47 -1.57
N ILE A 127 29.80 6.94 -0.60
CA ILE A 127 30.38 6.13 0.46
C ILE A 127 30.76 4.80 -0.19
N LEU A 128 31.85 4.19 0.24
CA LEU A 128 32.15 2.77 0.00
C LEU A 128 30.96 1.94 0.52
N ARG A 129 29.91 1.80 -0.30
CA ARG A 129 28.69 1.07 0.06
C ARG A 129 29.10 -0.38 0.25
N ARG A 130 28.84 -0.92 1.45
CA ARG A 130 28.79 -2.37 1.57
C ARG A 130 27.70 -2.81 0.60
N LEU A 131 28.05 -3.70 -0.32
CA LEU A 131 27.04 -4.38 -1.12
C LEU A 131 26.31 -5.31 -0.15
N GLU A 132 25.25 -4.78 0.47
CA GLU A 132 24.29 -5.61 1.18
C GLU A 132 23.67 -6.55 0.14
N ASP A 133 23.66 -7.85 0.44
CA ASP A 133 23.23 -8.90 -0.49
C ASP A 133 21.90 -9.47 0.01
N GLY A 134 20.81 -8.73 -0.19
CA GLY A 134 19.46 -9.07 0.27
C GLY A 134 19.29 -8.99 1.80
N PHE A 135 18.20 -9.57 2.29
CA PHE A 135 17.77 -9.45 3.69
C PHE A 135 18.13 -10.71 4.50
N VAL A 136 17.96 -11.90 3.92
CA VAL A 136 18.10 -13.18 4.62
C VAL A 136 19.44 -13.89 4.35
N ASN A 137 19.80 -14.82 5.23
CA ASN A 137 21.03 -15.63 5.11
C ASN A 137 20.95 -16.64 3.94
N ASP A 138 22.09 -16.92 3.27
CA ASP A 138 22.14 -17.70 2.02
C ASP A 138 21.78 -19.19 2.17
N ALA A 139 22.05 -19.79 3.34
CA ALA A 139 21.84 -21.22 3.58
C ALA A 139 20.38 -21.57 3.96
N GLU A 140 19.54 -20.57 4.21
CA GLU A 140 18.20 -20.77 4.75
C GLU A 140 17.18 -21.14 3.66
N THR A 141 16.28 -22.05 4.02
CA THR A 141 15.11 -22.40 3.21
C THR A 141 13.85 -22.12 3.99
N PHE A 142 12.81 -21.68 3.29
CA PHE A 142 11.57 -21.26 3.90
C PHE A 142 10.39 -21.96 3.24
N VAL A 143 9.38 -22.22 4.03
CA VAL A 143 8.05 -22.62 3.60
C VAL A 143 7.19 -21.36 3.53
N ILE A 144 6.62 -21.09 2.36
CA ILE A 144 5.70 -19.98 2.13
C ILE A 144 4.31 -20.55 1.96
N THR A 145 3.37 -20.10 2.76
CA THR A 145 1.97 -20.52 2.71
C THR A 145 1.20 -19.79 1.60
N ASP A 146 -0.03 -20.23 1.30
CA ASP A 146 -0.85 -19.61 0.26
C ASP A 146 -1.15 -18.12 0.54
N ASP A 147 -1.25 -17.78 1.83
CA ASP A 147 -1.42 -16.43 2.38
C ASP A 147 -0.09 -15.69 2.62
N LEU A 148 1.01 -16.16 1.99
CA LEU A 148 2.35 -15.57 2.02
C LEU A 148 3.02 -15.48 3.40
N MET A 149 2.53 -16.18 4.44
CA MET A 149 3.32 -16.30 5.66
C MET A 149 4.61 -17.07 5.36
N VAL A 150 5.73 -16.55 5.87
CA VAL A 150 7.06 -17.11 5.64
C VAL A 150 7.55 -17.82 6.90
N ILE A 151 7.80 -19.12 6.78
CA ILE A 151 8.11 -19.98 7.92
C ILE A 151 9.46 -20.65 7.68
N PRO A 152 10.41 -20.60 8.64
CA PRO A 152 11.68 -21.30 8.49
C PRO A 152 11.47 -22.81 8.32
N ASN A 153 12.12 -23.40 7.32
CA ASN A 153 12.07 -24.84 7.08
C ASN A 153 13.03 -25.57 8.02
N THR A 154 12.72 -25.53 9.31
CA THR A 154 13.51 -26.17 10.38
C THR A 154 12.89 -27.51 10.78
N VAL A 155 13.66 -28.32 11.50
CA VAL A 155 13.17 -29.59 12.07
C VAL A 155 11.98 -29.42 13.02
N ASP A 156 11.82 -28.26 13.63
CA ASP A 156 10.72 -27.97 14.55
C ASP A 156 9.39 -27.73 13.81
N TYR A 157 9.46 -27.34 12.54
CA TYR A 157 8.29 -27.15 11.69
C TYR A 157 8.02 -28.39 10.84
N SER A 158 6.99 -29.16 11.21
CA SER A 158 6.61 -30.35 10.46
C SER A 158 5.57 -30.03 9.39
N VAL A 159 6.05 -29.87 8.14
CA VAL A 159 5.19 -29.82 6.94
C VAL A 159 4.23 -31.03 6.91
N LEU A 160 4.70 -32.20 7.33
CA LEU A 160 3.87 -33.42 7.41
C LEU A 160 2.72 -33.28 8.40
N ALA A 161 2.96 -32.72 9.59
CA ALA A 161 1.91 -32.50 10.58
C ALA A 161 0.84 -31.53 10.06
N GLN A 162 1.25 -30.47 9.36
CA GLN A 162 0.30 -29.54 8.74
C GLN A 162 -0.53 -30.20 7.64
N MET A 163 0.10 -31.03 6.80
CA MET A 163 -0.62 -31.75 5.76
C MET A 163 -1.67 -32.71 6.36
N GLN A 164 -1.34 -33.36 7.48
CA GLN A 164 -2.30 -34.18 8.22
C GLN A 164 -3.45 -33.36 8.81
N ALA A 165 -3.16 -32.17 9.36
CA ALA A 165 -4.18 -31.25 9.86
C ALA A 165 -5.14 -30.77 8.76
N LEU A 166 -4.64 -30.61 7.53
CA LEU A 166 -5.43 -30.29 6.34
C LEU A 166 -6.18 -31.50 5.75
N GLY A 167 -6.14 -32.66 6.41
CA GLY A 167 -6.86 -33.87 6.02
C GLY A 167 -6.29 -34.57 4.78
N ILE A 168 -5.04 -34.30 4.41
CA ILE A 168 -4.41 -34.89 3.23
C ILE A 168 -4.08 -36.35 3.50
N LYS A 169 -4.75 -37.25 2.78
CA LYS A 169 -4.71 -38.71 3.01
C LYS A 169 -3.40 -39.37 2.55
N GLY A 170 -2.59 -38.68 1.75
CA GLY A 170 -1.33 -39.21 1.24
C GLY A 170 -0.78 -38.43 0.03
N PRO A 171 0.43 -38.78 -0.44
CA PRO A 171 1.17 -38.02 -1.46
C PRO A 171 0.52 -38.07 -2.86
N THR A 172 -0.33 -39.07 -3.12
CA THR A 172 -1.05 -39.19 -4.40
C THR A 172 -1.96 -38.00 -4.68
N SER A 173 -2.46 -37.34 -3.64
CA SER A 173 -3.34 -36.16 -3.69
C SER A 173 -2.57 -34.86 -4.01
N LEU A 174 -1.25 -34.91 -4.12
CA LEU A 174 -0.38 -33.74 -4.25
C LEU A 174 0.24 -33.64 -5.65
N LYS A 175 0.37 -32.41 -6.13
CA LYS A 175 1.09 -32.07 -7.35
C LYS A 175 2.16 -31.04 -7.02
N GLU A 176 3.40 -31.37 -7.34
CA GLU A 176 4.51 -30.41 -7.28
C GLU A 176 4.63 -29.68 -8.62
N ILE A 177 4.78 -28.37 -8.57
CA ILE A 177 4.92 -27.50 -9.75
C ILE A 177 6.08 -26.53 -9.49
N THR A 178 7.06 -26.51 -10.38
CA THR A 178 8.08 -25.46 -10.39
C THR A 178 7.62 -24.32 -11.27
N MET A 179 7.66 -23.10 -10.75
CA MET A 179 7.30 -21.89 -11.50
C MET A 179 8.42 -20.87 -11.48
N ASN A 180 8.68 -20.27 -12.64
CA ASN A 180 9.61 -19.18 -12.77
C ASN A 180 8.87 -17.84 -12.68
N PHE A 181 9.39 -16.96 -11.84
CA PHE A 181 8.95 -15.59 -11.65
C PHE A 181 9.89 -14.66 -12.39
N THR A 182 9.33 -13.89 -13.33
CA THR A 182 9.98 -12.71 -13.91
C THR A 182 9.55 -11.47 -13.14
N LYS A 183 10.17 -10.30 -13.39
CA LYS A 183 9.74 -9.01 -12.79
C LYS A 183 8.23 -8.81 -12.91
N LYS A 184 7.65 -9.10 -14.08
CA LYS A 184 6.22 -8.93 -14.33
C LYS A 184 5.35 -9.81 -13.44
N LYS A 185 5.73 -11.08 -13.26
CA LYS A 185 5.02 -12.01 -12.36
C LYS A 185 5.19 -11.64 -10.89
N VAL A 186 6.33 -11.08 -10.50
CA VAL A 186 6.52 -10.56 -9.13
C VAL A 186 5.63 -9.34 -8.88
N LEU A 187 5.47 -8.45 -9.87
CA LEU A 187 4.50 -7.35 -9.76
C LEU A 187 3.05 -7.83 -9.68
N ASP A 188 2.71 -8.88 -10.42
CA ASP A 188 1.41 -9.53 -10.30
C ASP A 188 1.22 -10.19 -8.92
N LEU A 189 2.29 -10.78 -8.35
CA LEU A 189 2.28 -11.29 -6.98
C LEU A 189 2.08 -10.18 -5.94
N LEU A 190 2.77 -9.04 -6.07
CA LEU A 190 2.58 -7.87 -5.21
C LEU A 190 1.14 -7.35 -5.31
N LYS A 191 0.59 -7.25 -6.52
CA LYS A 191 -0.79 -6.82 -6.70
C LYS A 191 -1.78 -7.79 -6.06
N CYS A 192 -1.56 -9.09 -6.24
CA CYS A 192 -2.40 -10.14 -5.67
C CYS A 192 -2.32 -10.14 -4.13
N SER A 193 -1.13 -9.94 -3.55
CA SER A 193 -0.94 -9.93 -2.09
C SER A 193 -1.68 -8.80 -1.39
N LEU A 194 -1.91 -7.67 -2.08
CA LEU A 194 -2.64 -6.52 -1.54
C LEU A 194 -4.15 -6.75 -1.44
N VAL A 195 -4.70 -7.74 -2.15
CA VAL A 195 -6.15 -7.91 -2.27
C VAL A 195 -6.68 -9.32 -2.05
N SER A 196 -5.85 -10.35 -2.04
CA SER A 196 -6.25 -11.75 -1.86
C SER A 196 -5.69 -12.32 -0.56
N GLU A 197 -6.43 -13.22 0.10
CA GLU A 197 -5.94 -14.07 1.20
C GLU A 197 -5.41 -15.44 0.73
N SER A 198 -5.57 -15.78 -0.56
CA SER A 198 -5.08 -17.02 -1.18
C SER A 198 -4.18 -16.68 -2.37
N CYS A 199 -3.18 -15.84 -2.11
CA CYS A 199 -2.43 -15.13 -3.15
C CYS A 199 -1.72 -16.08 -4.12
N LEU A 200 -1.10 -17.16 -3.65
CA LEU A 200 -0.42 -18.11 -4.54
C LEU A 200 -1.43 -18.90 -5.38
N THR A 201 -2.55 -19.35 -4.82
CA THR A 201 -3.62 -20.02 -5.57
C THR A 201 -4.19 -19.08 -6.63
N ASP A 202 -4.51 -17.84 -6.26
CA ASP A 202 -5.14 -16.87 -7.14
C ASP A 202 -4.22 -16.43 -8.28
N LEU A 203 -2.94 -16.19 -7.98
CA LEU A 203 -1.95 -15.82 -8.97
C LEU A 203 -1.61 -16.98 -9.92
N LEU A 204 -1.36 -18.16 -9.35
CA LEU A 204 -0.74 -19.26 -10.08
C LEU A 204 -1.77 -20.17 -10.78
N LEU A 205 -2.98 -20.27 -10.24
CA LEU A 205 -4.01 -21.22 -10.70
C LEU A 205 -5.25 -20.51 -11.27
N GLU A 206 -5.74 -19.45 -10.66
CA GLU A 206 -7.01 -18.79 -11.06
C GLU A 206 -6.80 -17.59 -12.02
N LYS A 207 -5.61 -16.98 -12.01
CA LYS A 207 -5.24 -15.77 -12.79
C LYS A 207 -6.15 -14.55 -12.57
N LYS A 208 -6.93 -14.55 -11.49
CA LYS A 208 -7.75 -13.42 -11.02
C LYS A 208 -7.78 -13.46 -9.49
N PRO A 209 -7.47 -12.35 -8.81
CA PRO A 209 -7.48 -12.32 -7.36
C PRO A 209 -8.92 -12.24 -6.86
N ARG A 210 -9.24 -13.02 -5.85
CA ARG A 210 -10.48 -12.89 -5.11
C ARG A 210 -10.31 -11.72 -4.14
N ILE A 211 -11.03 -10.64 -4.39
CA ILE A 211 -10.94 -9.44 -3.57
C ILE A 211 -11.46 -9.77 -2.17
N TYR A 212 -10.56 -9.76 -1.20
CA TYR A 212 -10.86 -9.82 0.21
C TYR A 212 -11.20 -8.43 0.73
N ARG A 213 -12.30 -8.31 1.47
CA ARG A 213 -12.72 -7.09 2.16
C ARG A 213 -13.11 -7.46 3.59
N PRO A 214 -12.17 -7.37 4.55
CA PRO A 214 -12.52 -7.62 5.94
C PRO A 214 -13.40 -6.50 6.48
N PRO A 215 -14.20 -6.76 7.53
CA PRO A 215 -14.86 -5.70 8.26
C PRO A 215 -13.84 -4.74 8.86
N PHE A 216 -14.08 -3.44 8.70
CA PHE A 216 -13.18 -2.40 9.22
C PHE A 216 -13.29 -2.33 10.75
N PHE A 217 -12.19 -2.61 11.44
CA PHE A 217 -12.06 -2.37 12.87
C PHE A 217 -11.18 -1.16 13.13
N MET A 218 -11.72 -0.22 13.91
CA MET A 218 -11.00 0.98 14.34
C MET A 218 -9.88 0.55 15.30
N GLY A 219 -8.65 0.96 15.01
CA GLY A 219 -7.49 0.61 15.83
C GLY A 219 -7.47 1.40 17.14
N SER A 220 -7.12 0.75 18.25
CA SER A 220 -6.83 1.42 19.52
C SER A 220 -5.38 1.93 19.53
N ALA A 221 -5.12 3.05 18.87
CA ALA A 221 -3.78 3.63 18.86
C ALA A 221 -3.54 4.49 20.11
N GLU A 222 -2.91 3.92 21.14
CA GLU A 222 -2.37 4.67 22.28
C GLU A 222 -0.98 5.23 21.94
N LYS A 223 -0.94 6.41 21.31
CA LYS A 223 0.29 7.22 21.26
C LYS A 223 -0.04 8.66 21.62
N ASN A 224 0.33 9.06 22.84
CA ASN A 224 0.23 10.42 23.35
C ASN A 224 1.16 11.35 22.55
N SER A 225 0.69 11.83 21.40
CA SER A 225 1.30 12.96 20.71
C SER A 225 0.44 14.20 20.91
N SER A 226 1.06 15.37 21.01
CA SER A 226 0.37 16.66 21.03
C SER A 226 -0.11 17.13 19.64
N ILE A 227 0.16 16.35 18.59
CA ILE A 227 -0.19 16.71 17.22
C ILE A 227 -1.70 16.57 17.06
N THR A 228 -2.34 17.68 16.70
CA THR A 228 -3.77 17.74 16.45
C THR A 228 -4.06 18.55 15.20
N PHE A 229 -5.10 18.18 14.46
CA PHE A 229 -5.58 18.87 13.28
C PHE A 229 -7.04 19.27 13.49
N LYS A 230 -7.37 20.51 13.15
CA LYS A 230 -8.76 21.01 13.19
C LYS A 230 -9.35 20.91 11.81
N LEU A 231 -10.47 20.20 11.69
CA LEU A 231 -11.14 19.99 10.41
C LEU A 231 -12.57 20.53 10.45
N LYS A 232 -13.03 21.11 9.35
CA LYS A 232 -14.45 21.37 9.08
C LYS A 232 -14.96 20.27 8.17
N LEU A 233 -15.70 19.31 8.70
CA LEU A 233 -16.33 18.25 7.93
C LEU A 233 -17.63 18.76 7.32
N VAL A 234 -17.87 18.42 6.06
CA VAL A 234 -19.14 18.65 5.36
C VAL A 234 -19.79 17.29 5.14
N ILE A 235 -20.93 17.07 5.78
CA ILE A 235 -21.57 15.77 5.95
C ILE A 235 -22.96 15.81 5.32
N ARG A 236 -23.32 14.76 4.58
CA ARG A 236 -24.68 14.56 4.07
C ARG A 236 -25.59 14.07 5.20
N LYS A 237 -26.74 14.72 5.43
CA LYS A 237 -27.63 14.41 6.56
C LYS A 237 -28.39 13.10 6.34
N SER A 238 -28.73 12.77 5.09
CA SER A 238 -29.54 11.60 4.75
C SER A 238 -28.91 10.26 5.16
N ASP A 239 -27.58 10.15 5.05
CA ASP A 239 -26.83 8.91 5.27
C ASP A 239 -25.65 9.08 6.24
N GLY A 240 -25.35 10.30 6.67
CA GLY A 240 -24.22 10.59 7.57
C GLY A 240 -22.85 10.52 6.89
N LYS A 241 -22.79 10.37 5.56
CA LYS A 241 -21.53 10.26 4.81
C LYS A 241 -20.80 11.60 4.78
N VAL A 242 -19.50 11.58 5.04
CA VAL A 242 -18.63 12.74 4.84
C VAL A 242 -18.50 12.95 3.34
N LEU A 243 -18.79 14.14 2.83
CA LEU A 243 -18.58 14.48 1.43
C LEU A 243 -17.13 14.93 1.23
N TYR A 244 -16.67 15.82 2.11
CA TYR A 244 -15.31 16.32 2.14
C TYR A 244 -15.02 17.01 3.48
N ALA A 245 -13.75 17.28 3.74
CA ALA A 245 -13.25 18.00 4.90
C ALA A 245 -12.39 19.18 4.45
N HIS A 246 -12.51 20.32 5.13
CA HIS A 246 -11.50 21.37 5.07
C HIS A 246 -10.49 21.16 6.19
N GLY A 247 -9.21 21.14 5.84
CA GLY A 247 -8.11 21.11 6.79
C GLY A 247 -7.02 22.08 6.38
N ASP A 248 -6.16 22.44 7.34
CA ASP A 248 -5.03 23.30 7.04
C ASP A 248 -3.92 22.56 6.25
N LYS A 249 -2.86 23.31 5.90
CA LYS A 249 -1.69 22.73 5.23
C LYS A 249 -1.01 21.60 6.01
N TYR A 250 -1.13 21.55 7.33
CA TYR A 250 -0.50 20.50 8.14
C TYR A 250 -1.28 19.19 8.02
N PHE A 251 -2.61 19.25 7.97
CA PHE A 251 -3.44 18.09 7.66
C PHE A 251 -3.16 17.55 6.25
N ALA A 252 -3.09 18.42 5.25
CA ALA A 252 -2.75 18.01 3.89
C ALA A 252 -1.34 17.38 3.82
N ASN A 253 -0.33 17.99 4.45
CA ASN A 253 1.02 17.44 4.52
C ASN A 253 1.07 16.08 5.21
N MET A 254 0.28 15.88 6.26
CA MET A 254 0.13 14.58 6.90
C MET A 254 -0.44 13.55 5.92
N LEU A 255 -1.48 13.88 5.15
CA LEU A 255 -2.00 12.98 4.12
C LEU A 255 -0.93 12.68 3.06
N PHE A 256 -0.26 13.71 2.52
CA PHE A 256 0.80 13.53 1.52
C PHE A 256 1.91 12.62 2.00
N SER A 257 2.27 12.69 3.29
CA SER A 257 3.30 11.81 3.86
C SER A 257 2.95 10.33 3.81
N LEU A 258 1.66 9.97 3.78
CA LEU A 258 1.20 8.57 3.68
C LEU A 258 1.76 7.86 2.45
N LEU A 259 1.85 8.55 1.32
CA LEU A 259 2.36 8.00 0.06
C LEU A 259 3.84 7.62 0.11
N ALA A 260 4.61 8.26 0.99
CA ALA A 260 6.05 8.03 1.13
C ALA A 260 6.40 6.93 2.13
N HIS A 261 5.43 6.40 2.89
CA HIS A 261 5.68 5.33 3.85
C HIS A 261 5.79 3.96 3.14
N PRO A 262 6.86 3.19 3.39
CA PRO A 262 6.95 1.78 3.02
C PRO A 262 5.79 0.95 3.55
N LEU A 263 5.37 -0.07 2.79
CA LEU A 263 4.27 -0.94 3.18
C LEU A 263 4.46 -1.64 4.54
N GLY A 264 5.68 -2.05 4.88
CA GLY A 264 6.02 -2.64 6.17
C GLY A 264 5.96 -1.62 7.32
N GLU A 265 6.38 -0.38 7.06
CA GLU A 265 6.22 0.73 8.02
C GLU A 265 4.73 0.99 8.29
N VAL A 266 3.89 0.97 7.25
CA VAL A 266 2.43 1.07 7.37
C VAL A 266 1.84 -0.09 8.16
N ALA A 267 2.25 -1.32 7.88
CA ALA A 267 1.82 -2.50 8.64
C ALA A 267 2.19 -2.39 10.13
N GLY A 268 3.41 -1.95 10.44
CA GLY A 268 3.83 -1.69 11.81
C GLY A 268 3.03 -0.57 12.49
N MET A 269 2.71 0.51 11.77
CA MET A 269 1.84 1.59 12.29
C MET A 269 0.44 1.10 12.65
N LEU A 270 -0.07 0.11 11.91
CA LEU A 270 -1.40 -0.48 12.08
C LEU A 270 -1.37 -1.76 12.94
N GLY A 271 -0.25 -2.06 13.60
CA GLY A 271 -0.13 -3.19 14.52
C GLY A 271 -0.17 -4.56 13.83
N GLY A 272 0.26 -4.65 12.57
CA GLY A 272 0.25 -5.89 11.78
C GLY A 272 -1.12 -6.27 11.23
N ASP A 273 -2.10 -5.36 11.27
CA ASP A 273 -3.46 -5.53 10.73
C ASP A 273 -3.81 -4.35 9.80
N THR A 274 -3.23 -4.40 8.61
CA THR A 274 -3.51 -3.46 7.51
C THR A 274 -4.82 -3.75 6.80
N CYS A 275 -5.36 -4.97 6.96
CA CYS A 275 -6.49 -5.49 6.18
C CYS A 275 -6.20 -5.63 4.67
N LEU A 276 -4.92 -5.66 4.26
CA LEU A 276 -4.49 -5.87 2.88
C LEU A 276 -4.13 -7.34 2.63
N GLY A 277 -5.09 -8.13 2.17
CA GLY A 277 -4.88 -9.50 1.68
C GLY A 277 -3.86 -10.31 2.50
N CYS A 278 -2.77 -10.70 1.86
CA CYS A 278 -1.67 -11.49 2.43
C CYS A 278 -0.56 -10.67 3.11
N ILE A 279 -0.62 -9.33 3.07
CA ILE A 279 0.45 -8.47 3.59
C ILE A 279 0.60 -8.63 5.11
N ASP A 280 -0.50 -8.79 5.83
CA ASP A 280 -0.47 -8.96 7.28
C ASP A 280 0.22 -10.27 7.67
N GLY A 281 -0.09 -11.37 6.98
CA GLY A 281 0.59 -12.66 7.16
C GLY A 281 2.09 -12.56 6.88
N LEU A 282 2.47 -11.89 5.80
CA LEU A 282 3.87 -11.63 5.46
C LEU A 282 4.57 -10.80 6.55
N TYR A 283 4.01 -9.65 6.92
CA TYR A 283 4.58 -8.76 7.94
C TYR A 283 4.75 -9.45 9.28
N ASN A 284 3.70 -10.10 9.78
CA ASN A 284 3.73 -10.77 11.09
C ASN A 284 4.73 -11.92 11.10
N SER A 285 4.82 -12.69 10.01
CA SER A 285 5.83 -13.75 9.91
C SER A 285 7.26 -13.19 10.04
N ILE A 286 7.56 -12.07 9.37
CA ILE A 286 8.88 -11.42 9.42
C ILE A 286 9.13 -10.80 10.81
N ALA A 287 8.12 -10.19 11.42
CA ALA A 287 8.21 -9.61 12.75
C ALA A 287 8.61 -10.67 13.81
N ASP A 288 8.05 -11.87 13.70
CA ASP A 288 8.30 -13.00 14.61
C ASP A 288 9.62 -13.74 14.34
N LEU A 289 10.20 -13.64 13.14
CA LEU A 289 11.46 -14.32 12.80
C LEU A 289 12.63 -13.86 13.68
N ASN A 290 13.46 -14.80 14.12
CA ASN A 290 14.66 -14.48 14.90
C ASN A 290 15.69 -13.70 14.04
N GLU A 291 15.97 -12.46 14.44
CA GLU A 291 16.89 -11.55 13.74
C GLU A 291 18.31 -12.13 13.58
N ASN A 292 18.81 -12.87 14.56
CA ASN A 292 20.20 -13.33 14.58
C ASN A 292 20.40 -14.64 13.81
N LEU A 293 19.32 -15.36 13.51
CA LEU A 293 19.37 -16.64 12.81
C LEU A 293 19.08 -16.48 11.32
N TYR A 294 18.08 -15.67 10.97
CA TYR A 294 17.53 -15.66 9.61
C TYR A 294 17.93 -14.44 8.77
N PHE A 295 18.38 -13.36 9.40
CA PHE A 295 18.75 -12.13 8.70
C PHE A 295 20.26 -11.93 8.65
N LYS A 296 20.73 -11.23 7.60
CA LYS A 296 22.15 -10.87 7.45
C LYS A 296 22.59 -9.86 8.50
N SER A 297 21.67 -8.98 8.93
CA SER A 297 21.94 -7.94 9.91
C SER A 297 20.65 -7.54 10.63
N LYS A 298 20.78 -6.90 11.79
CA LYS A 298 19.62 -6.32 12.49
C LYS A 298 19.01 -5.19 11.67
N GLU A 299 19.86 -4.44 10.99
CA GLU A 299 19.48 -3.37 10.08
C GLU A 299 18.59 -3.89 8.95
N ALA A 300 18.91 -5.05 8.35
CA ALA A 300 18.09 -5.66 7.30
C ALA A 300 16.66 -5.93 7.77
N LYS A 301 16.50 -6.51 8.97
CA LYS A 301 15.16 -6.75 9.56
C LYS A 301 14.46 -5.42 9.88
N SER A 302 15.18 -4.45 10.46
CA SER A 302 14.59 -3.15 10.83
C SER A 302 14.00 -2.41 9.63
N MET A 303 14.61 -2.52 8.45
CA MET A 303 14.09 -1.91 7.22
C MET A 303 12.75 -2.50 6.74
N LEU A 304 12.39 -3.70 7.21
CA LEU A 304 11.17 -4.40 6.83
C LEU A 304 10.03 -4.19 7.81
N VAL A 305 10.31 -4.25 9.11
CA VAL A 305 9.27 -4.30 10.16
C VAL A 305 9.29 -3.15 11.16
N ASP A 306 10.38 -2.39 11.25
CA ASP A 306 10.44 -1.28 12.20
C ASP A 306 9.79 -0.04 11.60
N ALA A 307 8.74 0.45 12.27
CA ALA A 307 8.18 1.75 11.95
C ALA A 307 8.99 2.84 12.65
N PRO A 308 9.72 3.73 11.93
CA PRO A 308 10.19 4.96 12.55
C PRO A 308 8.97 5.73 13.10
N THR A 309 9.18 6.50 14.16
CA THR A 309 8.12 7.33 14.73
C THR A 309 7.54 8.22 13.62
N PHE A 310 6.21 8.14 13.41
CA PHE A 310 5.49 9.06 12.54
C PHE A 310 5.75 10.48 13.06
N THR A 311 6.74 11.13 12.46
CA THR A 311 7.05 12.52 12.68
C THR A 311 6.59 13.20 11.41
N PRO A 312 5.43 13.88 11.41
CA PRO A 312 5.06 14.69 10.27
C PRO A 312 6.20 15.68 10.06
N ARG A 313 6.99 15.46 9.00
CA ARG A 313 8.12 16.33 8.70
C ARG A 313 7.56 17.73 8.54
N SER A 314 8.10 18.68 9.31
CA SER A 314 7.85 20.10 9.11
C SER A 314 8.50 20.50 7.78
N ASN A 315 7.84 20.21 6.66
CA ASN A 315 8.29 20.69 5.37
C ASN A 315 8.01 22.20 5.33
N GLN A 316 9.01 22.99 5.71
CA GLN A 316 9.15 24.38 5.29
C GLN A 316 9.31 24.36 3.76
N GLY A 317 8.20 24.50 3.03
CA GLY A 317 8.23 24.37 1.57
C GLY A 317 6.91 24.58 0.85
N VAL A 318 5.77 24.50 1.55
CA VAL A 318 4.53 25.12 1.07
C VAL A 318 4.61 26.59 1.47
N GLU A 319 4.99 27.45 0.51
CA GLU A 319 4.92 28.91 0.63
C GLU A 319 3.52 29.35 1.11
N GLU A 320 3.49 30.51 1.77
CA GLU A 320 2.38 31.08 2.56
C GLU A 320 1.06 31.33 1.82
N GLU A 321 0.90 30.95 0.56
CA GLU A 321 -0.26 31.32 -0.27
C GLU A 321 -1.53 30.49 -0.01
N LEU A 322 -1.41 29.22 0.41
CA LEU A 322 -2.58 28.36 0.67
C LEU A 322 -2.57 27.83 2.10
N SER A 323 -3.51 28.34 2.89
CA SER A 323 -3.67 27.96 4.30
C SER A 323 -4.62 26.78 4.50
N MET A 324 -5.46 26.46 3.51
CA MET A 324 -6.55 25.48 3.61
C MET A 324 -6.67 24.60 2.36
N PHE A 325 -7.02 23.33 2.59
CA PHE A 325 -7.24 22.31 1.58
C PHE A 325 -8.61 21.67 1.78
N ALA A 326 -9.29 21.37 0.68
CA ALA A 326 -10.46 20.51 0.67
C ALA A 326 -10.02 19.08 0.33
N VAL A 327 -10.47 18.12 1.12
CA VAL A 327 -10.16 16.69 0.98
C VAL A 327 -11.46 15.93 0.90
N THR A 328 -11.73 15.28 -0.22
CA THR A 328 -12.94 14.46 -0.39
C THR A 328 -12.87 13.15 0.40
N ASP A 329 -14.01 12.46 0.52
CA ASP A 329 -14.08 11.19 1.24
C ASP A 329 -13.15 10.10 0.66
N ASP A 330 -12.86 10.17 -0.64
CA ASP A 330 -11.93 9.28 -1.35
C ASP A 330 -10.50 9.84 -1.47
N LEU A 331 -10.14 10.82 -0.62
CA LEU A 331 -8.83 11.46 -0.52
C LEU A 331 -8.36 12.23 -1.78
N VAL A 332 -9.29 12.75 -2.59
CA VAL A 332 -8.92 13.77 -3.58
C VAL A 332 -8.69 15.09 -2.84
N ILE A 333 -7.46 15.60 -2.94
CA ILE A 333 -7.00 16.82 -2.30
C ILE A 333 -6.95 17.95 -3.33
N ALA A 334 -7.49 19.11 -2.95
CA ALA A 334 -7.43 20.34 -3.72
C ALA A 334 -7.26 21.56 -2.80
N PRO A 335 -6.72 22.67 -3.30
CA PRO A 335 -6.78 23.96 -2.59
C PRO A 335 -8.21 24.33 -2.23
N SER A 336 -8.39 24.89 -1.04
CA SER A 336 -9.67 25.43 -0.64
C SER A 336 -9.74 26.93 -0.91
N TYR A 337 -10.79 27.34 -1.61
CA TYR A 337 -11.14 28.74 -1.91
C TYR A 337 -12.53 29.05 -1.34
N PRO A 338 -12.91 30.34 -1.17
CA PRO A 338 -14.20 30.71 -0.60
C PRO A 338 -15.44 30.11 -1.29
N THR A 339 -15.33 29.75 -2.57
CA THR A 339 -16.42 29.17 -3.38
C THR A 339 -16.34 27.64 -3.51
N SER A 340 -15.32 27.00 -2.95
CA SER A 340 -15.10 25.54 -3.09
C SER A 340 -16.27 24.72 -2.55
N ASP A 341 -16.95 25.19 -1.49
CA ASP A 341 -18.11 24.49 -0.91
C ASP A 341 -19.27 24.38 -1.92
N ILE A 342 -19.57 25.46 -2.65
CA ILE A 342 -20.65 25.47 -3.65
C ILE A 342 -20.32 24.52 -4.80
N TYR A 343 -19.07 24.57 -5.28
CA TYR A 343 -18.59 23.72 -6.36
C TYR A 343 -18.64 22.24 -5.97
N LEU A 344 -18.11 21.87 -4.81
CA LEU A 344 -18.07 20.49 -4.33
C LEU A 344 -19.48 19.93 -4.09
N ILE A 345 -20.37 20.69 -3.45
CA ILE A 345 -21.76 20.26 -3.24
C ILE A 345 -22.48 20.03 -4.58
N SER A 346 -22.28 20.92 -5.56
CA SER A 346 -22.81 20.74 -6.91
C SER A 346 -22.23 19.50 -7.60
N ARG A 347 -20.92 19.26 -7.45
CA ARG A 347 -20.23 18.09 -8.02
C ARG A 347 -20.75 16.78 -7.44
N PHE A 348 -21.02 16.74 -6.13
CA PHE A 348 -21.61 15.57 -5.47
C PHE A 348 -23.11 15.42 -5.73
N ASN A 349 -23.74 16.36 -6.44
CA ASN A 349 -25.18 16.39 -6.73
C ASN A 349 -26.03 16.26 -5.45
N VAL A 350 -25.64 16.96 -4.38
CA VAL A 350 -26.33 16.96 -3.08
C VAL A 350 -27.11 18.26 -2.90
N SER A 351 -28.31 18.16 -2.35
CA SER A 351 -29.10 19.35 -1.99
C SER A 351 -28.41 20.11 -0.85
N PHE A 352 -28.30 21.44 -0.95
CA PHE A 352 -27.79 22.28 0.15
C PHE A 352 -28.56 22.09 1.47
N LEU A 353 -29.84 21.70 1.39
CA LEU A 353 -30.66 21.41 2.58
C LEU A 353 -30.22 20.12 3.29
N ASP A 354 -29.60 19.20 2.57
CA ASP A 354 -29.14 17.89 3.04
C ASP A 354 -27.68 17.90 3.48
N VAL A 355 -27.07 19.08 3.66
CA VAL A 355 -25.68 19.22 4.11
C VAL A 355 -25.63 19.81 5.52
N LYS A 356 -24.76 19.27 6.38
CA LYS A 356 -24.39 19.85 7.68
C LYS A 356 -22.87 19.99 7.80
N GLU A 357 -22.41 21.03 8.49
CA GLU A 357 -21.01 21.20 8.83
C GLU A 357 -20.74 20.75 10.27
N LYS A 358 -19.58 20.13 10.51
CA LYS A 358 -19.14 19.71 11.85
C LYS A 358 -17.65 20.01 12.03
N MET A 359 -17.32 20.79 13.05
CA MET A 359 -15.93 21.01 13.45
C MET A 359 -15.46 19.84 14.30
N VAL A 360 -14.33 19.25 13.93
CA VAL A 360 -13.68 18.17 14.70
C VAL A 360 -12.21 18.49 14.93
N THR A 361 -11.66 17.93 16.00
CA THR A 361 -10.22 17.90 16.22
C THR A 361 -9.79 16.45 16.19
N ILE A 362 -8.82 16.14 15.34
CA ILE A 362 -8.29 14.79 15.17
C ILE A 362 -6.83 14.75 15.62
N GLY A 363 -6.39 13.63 16.17
CA GLY A 363 -4.99 13.34 16.52
C GLY A 363 -4.46 12.16 15.70
N LEU A 364 -3.30 11.63 16.09
CA LEU A 364 -2.65 10.53 15.38
C LEU A 364 -3.48 9.24 15.30
N ALA A 365 -4.34 8.97 16.29
CA ALA A 365 -5.19 7.79 16.27
C ALA A 365 -6.16 7.83 15.08
N GLU A 366 -6.81 8.97 14.86
CA GLU A 366 -7.66 9.21 13.69
C GLU A 366 -6.84 9.16 12.39
N CYS A 367 -5.60 9.64 12.38
CA CYS A 367 -4.74 9.56 11.21
C CYS A 367 -4.46 8.11 10.80
N PHE A 368 -4.24 7.22 11.76
CA PHE A 368 -4.08 5.78 11.49
C PHE A 368 -5.39 5.14 11.02
N ASN A 369 -6.53 5.57 11.56
CA ASN A 369 -7.84 5.12 11.07
C ASN A 369 -8.10 5.58 9.62
N ILE A 370 -7.75 6.82 9.29
CA ILE A 370 -7.77 7.34 7.91
C ILE A 370 -6.84 6.52 7.02
N LEU A 371 -5.60 6.24 7.45
CA LEU A 371 -4.66 5.42 6.69
C LEU A 371 -5.23 4.03 6.43
N LYS A 372 -5.69 3.31 7.46
CA LYS A 372 -6.29 1.97 7.31
C LYS A 372 -7.52 2.00 6.38
N ALA A 373 -8.35 3.03 6.49
CA ALA A 373 -9.52 3.18 5.62
C ALA A 373 -9.10 3.47 4.16
N ALA A 374 -8.02 4.23 3.95
CA ALA A 374 -7.48 4.52 2.62
C ALA A 374 -6.94 3.27 1.92
N LEU A 375 -6.44 2.28 2.67
CA LEU A 375 -5.97 1.00 2.13
C LEU A 375 -7.12 0.09 1.66
N THR A 376 -8.31 0.26 2.23
CA THR A 376 -9.39 -0.76 2.15
C THR A 376 -10.70 -0.25 1.57
N SER A 377 -10.93 1.07 1.52
CA SER A 377 -12.20 1.68 1.16
C SER A 377 -12.04 2.97 0.37
N THR A 378 -13.10 3.34 -0.34
CA THR A 378 -13.27 4.63 -1.03
C THR A 378 -14.00 5.68 -0.17
N SER A 379 -14.48 5.30 1.01
CA SER A 379 -15.20 6.19 1.94
C SER A 379 -14.33 6.47 3.18
N VAL A 380 -13.14 7.01 2.94
CA VAL A 380 -12.02 7.07 3.89
C VAL A 380 -12.31 7.94 5.10
N LEU A 381 -12.81 9.17 4.90
CA LEU A 381 -13.09 10.08 6.01
C LEU A 381 -14.30 9.62 6.79
N THR A 382 -15.32 9.11 6.10
CA THR A 382 -16.53 8.54 6.71
C THR A 382 -16.19 7.40 7.66
N ILE A 383 -15.34 6.45 7.22
CA ILE A 383 -14.94 5.29 8.02
C ILE A 383 -13.90 5.68 9.07
N GLY A 384 -12.83 6.37 8.66
CA GLY A 384 -11.70 6.72 9.52
C GLY A 384 -12.10 7.66 10.67
N LEU A 385 -13.13 8.49 10.48
CA LEU A 385 -13.64 9.42 11.49
C LEU A 385 -15.01 9.01 12.05
N ALA A 386 -15.50 7.81 11.78
CA ALA A 386 -16.87 7.38 12.14
C ALA A 386 -17.25 7.66 13.60
N HIS A 387 -16.31 7.45 14.54
CA HIS A 387 -16.55 7.68 15.97
C HIS A 387 -16.81 9.17 16.29
N LEU A 388 -16.25 10.09 15.51
CA LEU A 388 -16.48 11.54 15.62
C LEU A 388 -17.74 12.00 14.89
N LEU A 389 -18.36 11.16 14.07
CA LEU A 389 -19.59 11.50 13.35
C LEU A 389 -20.84 11.24 14.20
N SER A 390 -20.80 10.21 15.05
CA SER A 390 -21.91 9.87 15.96
C SER A 390 -22.20 11.00 16.96
N GLU A 391 -23.48 11.21 17.28
CA GLU A 391 -23.94 12.17 18.30
C GLU A 391 -24.21 11.49 19.66
N ALA A 392 -23.98 10.18 19.79
CA ALA A 392 -24.07 9.44 21.05
C ALA A 392 -23.17 8.19 21.06
N ALA A 393 -22.53 7.92 22.20
CA ALA A 393 -21.63 6.79 22.42
C ALA A 393 -22.35 5.43 22.40
N THR A 394 -22.18 4.66 21.32
CA THR A 394 -22.30 3.20 21.30
C THR A 394 -21.48 2.67 20.12
N SER A 395 -20.85 1.51 20.28
CA SER A 395 -20.06 0.80 19.26
C SER A 395 -20.71 0.87 17.87
N VAL A 396 -20.12 1.60 16.94
CA VAL A 396 -20.62 1.72 15.57
C VAL A 396 -20.27 0.43 14.84
N ASP A 397 -21.29 -0.31 14.41
CA ASP A 397 -21.15 -1.38 13.43
C ASP A 397 -20.94 -0.75 12.05
N VAL A 398 -19.67 -0.51 11.72
CA VAL A 398 -19.21 0.15 10.48
C VAL A 398 -19.46 -0.73 9.24
N SER A 399 -19.91 -1.99 9.41
CA SER A 399 -20.19 -2.91 8.31
C SER A 399 -21.29 -2.40 7.37
N SER A 400 -22.22 -1.59 7.88
CA SER A 400 -23.30 -0.95 7.11
C SER A 400 -22.85 0.25 6.26
N LEU A 401 -21.63 0.77 6.49
CA LEU A 401 -21.04 1.89 5.76
C LEU A 401 -20.07 1.43 4.65
N LEU A 402 -19.85 0.12 4.52
CA LEU A 402 -19.03 -0.45 3.44
C LEU A 402 -19.86 -0.49 2.16
N ASP A 403 -19.41 0.24 1.14
CA ASP A 403 -20.08 0.30 -0.15
C ASP A 403 -20.18 -1.11 -0.77
N ALA A 404 -21.42 -1.60 -0.92
CA ALA A 404 -21.77 -2.60 -1.92
C ALA A 404 -21.81 -1.92 -3.30
N SER A 405 -20.68 -1.39 -3.77
CA SER A 405 -20.56 -0.91 -5.14
C SER A 405 -20.10 -2.05 -6.03
N SER A 406 -21.09 -2.80 -6.53
CA SER A 406 -21.00 -3.57 -7.77
C SER A 406 -20.81 -2.60 -8.95
N ASP A 407 -19.92 -2.97 -9.87
CA ASP A 407 -19.90 -2.56 -11.28
C ASP A 407 -20.34 -1.12 -11.57
N VAL A 408 -19.40 -0.18 -11.48
CA VAL A 408 -19.51 1.07 -12.24
C VAL A 408 -18.45 1.02 -13.32
N GLU A 409 -18.93 0.87 -14.55
CA GLU A 409 -18.17 1.09 -15.76
C GLU A 409 -17.30 2.34 -15.60
N SER A 410 -16.02 2.18 -15.90
CA SER A 410 -15.10 3.28 -16.10
C SER A 410 -15.66 4.21 -17.18
N SER A 411 -16.36 5.28 -16.78
CA SER A 411 -16.49 6.46 -17.63
C SER A 411 -15.14 7.18 -17.56
N SER A 412 -14.20 6.71 -18.36
CA SER A 412 -12.98 7.40 -18.71
C SER A 412 -13.34 8.66 -19.49
N ASP A 413 -13.56 9.76 -18.76
CA ASP A 413 -13.48 11.11 -19.31
C ASP A 413 -12.10 11.67 -18.98
N ASP A 414 -11.14 11.42 -19.88
CA ASP A 414 -9.77 11.95 -19.88
C ASP A 414 -9.69 13.49 -20.07
N SER A 415 -10.80 14.22 -19.85
CA SER A 415 -10.86 15.69 -19.88
C SER A 415 -10.78 16.35 -18.50
N LEU A 416 -10.83 15.55 -17.42
CA LEU A 416 -11.13 16.04 -16.07
C LEU A 416 -9.97 16.72 -15.31
N CYS A 417 -8.71 16.52 -15.71
CA CYS A 417 -7.56 17.26 -15.13
C CYS A 417 -7.34 18.65 -15.76
N SER A 418 -7.85 18.91 -16.97
CA SER A 418 -7.65 20.20 -17.65
C SER A 418 -8.63 21.28 -17.18
N SER A 419 -9.79 20.90 -16.64
CA SER A 419 -10.82 21.87 -16.22
C SER A 419 -10.51 22.62 -14.93
N TYR A 420 -9.53 22.15 -14.13
CA TYR A 420 -9.07 22.84 -12.93
C TYR A 420 -8.30 24.14 -13.23
N ALA A 421 -7.78 24.33 -14.45
CA ALA A 421 -6.91 25.45 -14.79
C ALA A 421 -7.55 26.54 -15.68
N THR A 422 -8.78 26.37 -16.18
CA THR A 422 -9.34 27.29 -17.19
C THR A 422 -10.62 28.03 -16.79
N SER A 423 -11.10 27.90 -15.55
CA SER A 423 -12.27 28.65 -15.07
C SER A 423 -12.15 29.24 -13.67
N LEU A 424 -10.92 29.55 -13.23
CA LEU A 424 -10.67 30.46 -12.11
C LEU A 424 -9.73 31.58 -12.56
#